data_AF-A0A4R5QK70-F1
#
_entry.id   AF-A0A4R5QK70-F1
#
_cell.length_a   1.000
_cell.length_b   1.000
_cell.length_c   1.000
_cell.angle_alpha   90.00
_cell.angle_beta   90.00
_cell.angle_gamma   90.00
#
_symmetry.space_group_name_H-M   'P 1'
#
loop_
_entity.id
_entity.type
_entity.pdbx_description
1 polymer ?
#
loop_
_entity_poly.entity_id
_entity_poly.type
_entity_poly.pdbx_seq_one_letter_code
_entity_poly.pdbx_strand_id
1 'polypeptide(L)'
;MRTPLRLSAQRPRVQVDGIAVRPVLGLGNWPAFAEHGGITKVIGDLVLTQPEVNPVLRRLHAGGLTATALHNHRLRGTPATMYMHVHGHGDAVALARALRTALEASATPVGPSVPAAAAPDVNTAPLDRIIGTAGKVNDGAWQAVLPRPERIMKQGCRPRPT
;
A
#
# COMPACT_ATOMS: atom_id res chain seq x y z
N MET A 1 7.77 4.07 19.18
CA MET A 1 7.04 4.21 17.91
C MET A 1 8.06 4.08 16.78
N ARG A 2 8.20 2.90 16.17
CA ARG A 2 9.12 2.68 15.04
C ARG A 2 8.35 2.92 13.75
N THR A 3 8.91 3.72 12.86
CA THR A 3 8.34 4.05 11.55
C THR A 3 7.95 2.77 10.81
N PRO A 4 6.73 2.65 10.25
CA PRO A 4 6.39 1.50 9.42
C PRO A 4 7.39 1.42 8.27
N LEU A 5 8.02 0.26 8.09
CA LEU A 5 8.91 0.00 6.97
C LEU A 5 8.08 0.07 5.68
N ARG A 6 8.05 1.24 5.03
CA ARG A 6 7.48 1.40 3.68
C ARG A 6 8.47 0.82 2.69
N LEU A 7 8.17 -0.38 2.18
CA LEU A 7 8.74 -0.86 0.92
C LEU A 7 7.95 -0.20 -0.22
N SER A 8 8.32 1.02 -0.58
CA SER A 8 7.76 1.69 -1.76
C SER A 8 8.40 1.08 -3.01
N ALA A 9 7.68 0.18 -3.66
CA ALA A 9 8.04 -0.32 -4.97
C ALA A 9 6.95 0.20 -5.93
N GLN A 10 7.31 1.11 -6.83
CA GLN A 10 6.37 1.75 -7.77
C GLN A 10 6.36 1.01 -9.10
N ARG A 11 5.15 0.73 -9.62
CA ARG A 11 4.95 0.17 -10.96
C ARG A 11 5.05 1.28 -12.02
N PRO A 12 5.93 1.19 -13.02
CA PRO A 12 5.90 2.15 -14.11
C PRO A 12 4.71 1.89 -15.04
N ARG A 13 3.89 2.94 -15.22
CA ARG A 13 3.01 3.17 -16.37
C ARG A 13 1.77 2.26 -16.49
N VAL A 14 0.85 2.40 -15.53
CA VAL A 14 -0.55 1.96 -15.69
C VAL A 14 -1.35 3.08 -16.34
N GLN A 15 -2.23 2.74 -17.27
CA GLN A 15 -3.17 3.67 -17.90
C GLN A 15 -4.61 3.20 -17.71
N VAL A 16 -5.57 4.12 -17.71
CA VAL A 16 -7.00 3.83 -17.84
C VAL A 16 -7.50 4.63 -19.04
N ASP A 17 -8.07 3.95 -20.04
CA ASP A 17 -8.59 4.59 -21.25
C ASP A 17 -7.58 5.56 -21.91
N GLY A 18 -6.28 5.18 -21.94
CA GLY A 18 -5.18 5.98 -22.49
C GLY A 18 -4.59 7.04 -21.54
N ILE A 19 -5.21 7.26 -20.38
CA ILE A 19 -4.76 8.24 -19.39
C ILE A 19 -3.80 7.58 -18.39
N ALA A 20 -2.57 8.08 -18.31
CA ALA A 20 -1.59 7.60 -17.35
C ALA A 20 -2.04 7.84 -15.91
N VAL A 21 -2.07 6.77 -15.11
CA VAL A 21 -2.36 6.81 -13.69
C VAL A 21 -1.06 7.09 -12.94
N ARG A 22 -1.06 8.16 -12.14
CA ARG A 22 0.08 8.52 -11.28
C ARG A 22 0.26 7.48 -10.17
N PRO A 23 1.50 7.08 -9.83
CA PRO A 23 1.75 6.07 -8.80
C PRO A 23 1.14 6.39 -7.43
N VAL A 24 1.14 7.67 -7.07
CA VAL A 24 0.52 8.17 -5.83
C VAL A 24 -0.96 7.83 -5.68
N LEU A 25 -1.67 7.58 -6.78
CA LEU A 25 -3.08 7.19 -6.77
C LEU A 25 -3.24 5.70 -6.46
N GLY A 26 -2.42 5.14 -5.56
CA GLY A 26 -2.53 3.76 -5.12
C GLY A 26 -2.00 2.74 -6.14
N LEU A 27 -0.80 2.96 -6.69
CA LEU A 27 -0.04 1.94 -7.43
C LEU A 27 1.26 1.53 -6.70
N GLY A 28 1.33 1.80 -5.39
CA GLY A 28 2.46 1.44 -4.53
C GLY A 28 2.09 0.31 -3.58
N ASN A 29 3.04 -0.58 -3.32
CA ASN A 29 2.92 -1.60 -2.27
C ASN A 29 2.95 -0.95 -0.88
N TRP A 30 2.19 -1.49 0.07
CA TRP A 30 2.12 -0.96 1.42
C TRP A 30 2.09 -2.06 2.50
N PRO A 31 3.23 -2.70 2.81
CA PRO A 31 3.33 -3.53 4.01
C PRO A 31 3.54 -2.63 5.25
N ALA A 32 2.76 -2.88 6.30
CA ALA A 32 2.84 -2.20 7.58
C ALA A 32 3.08 -3.21 8.71
N PHE A 33 4.13 -2.97 9.48
CA PHE A 33 4.55 -3.81 10.61
C PHE A 33 4.16 -3.17 11.93
N ALA A 34 3.66 -3.99 12.85
CA ALA A 34 3.42 -3.58 14.23
C ALA A 34 3.82 -4.71 15.18
N GLU A 35 4.49 -4.36 16.28
CA GLU A 35 4.97 -5.33 17.27
C GLU A 35 4.10 -5.27 18.53
N HIS A 36 3.68 -6.42 19.04
CA HIS A 36 2.98 -6.53 20.31
C HIS A 36 3.38 -7.80 21.06
N GLY A 37 3.82 -7.65 22.31
CA GLY A 37 4.15 -8.80 23.17
C GLY A 37 5.23 -9.71 22.59
N GLY A 38 6.22 -9.14 21.89
CA GLY A 38 7.30 -9.90 21.25
C GLY A 38 6.93 -10.58 19.93
N ILE A 39 5.70 -10.42 19.44
CA ILE A 39 5.27 -10.93 18.14
C ILE A 39 5.01 -9.74 17.21
N THR A 40 5.64 -9.75 16.04
CA THR A 40 5.35 -8.77 14.99
C THR A 40 4.21 -9.27 14.12
N LYS A 41 3.31 -8.38 13.76
CA LYS A 41 2.28 -8.58 12.75
C LYS A 41 2.61 -7.71 11.54
N VAL A 42 2.35 -8.25 10.36
CA VAL A 42 2.36 -7.49 9.12
C VAL A 42 1.00 -7.58 8.45
N ILE A 43 0.48 -6.44 8.03
CA ILE A 43 -0.67 -6.33 7.14
C ILE A 43 -0.30 -5.41 5.98
N GLY A 44 -0.90 -5.59 4.83
CA GLY A 44 -0.67 -4.67 3.73
C GLY A 44 -1.25 -5.15 2.43
N ASP A 45 -0.93 -4.42 1.38
CA ASP A 45 -1.31 -4.77 0.01
C ASP A 45 -0.12 -4.71 -0.94
N LEU A 46 -0.14 -5.64 -1.91
CA LEU A 46 0.81 -5.69 -3.01
C LEU A 46 0.08 -5.43 -4.33
N VAL A 47 0.60 -4.49 -5.11
CA VAL A 47 0.13 -4.12 -6.44
C VAL A 47 0.88 -4.94 -7.50
N LEU A 48 0.14 -5.84 -8.13
CA LEU A 48 0.65 -6.82 -9.09
C LEU A 48 -0.06 -6.66 -10.43
N THR A 49 0.59 -7.04 -11.52
CA THR A 49 -0.13 -7.34 -12.76
C THR A 49 -0.73 -8.75 -12.67
N GLN A 50 -1.77 -9.03 -13.46
CA GLN A 50 -2.42 -10.36 -13.45
C GLN A 50 -1.42 -11.55 -13.58
N PRO A 51 -0.41 -11.53 -14.48
CA PRO A 51 0.55 -12.63 -14.58
C PRO A 51 1.42 -12.86 -13.34
N GLU A 52 1.59 -11.84 -12.50
CA GLU A 52 2.47 -11.88 -11.33
C GLU A 52 1.75 -12.38 -10.07
N VAL A 53 0.41 -12.43 -10.10
CA VAL A 53 -0.42 -12.88 -8.96
C VAL A 53 0.04 -14.25 -8.45
N ASN A 54 0.05 -15.27 -9.31
CA ASN A 54 0.35 -16.64 -8.89
C ASN A 54 1.83 -16.86 -8.49
N PRO A 55 2.82 -16.30 -9.20
CA PRO A 55 4.22 -16.32 -8.75
C PRO A 55 4.41 -15.72 -7.35
N VAL A 56 3.85 -14.53 -7.10
CA VAL A 56 3.98 -13.84 -5.81
C VAL A 56 3.23 -14.57 -4.71
N LEU A 57 1.99 -15.00 -4.96
CA LEU A 57 1.17 -15.73 -3.99
C LEU A 57 1.87 -17.00 -3.48
N ARG A 58 2.47 -17.78 -4.39
CA ARG A 58 3.20 -19.01 -4.02
C ARG A 58 4.38 -18.71 -3.08
N ARG A 59 5.13 -17.64 -3.35
CA ARG A 59 6.26 -17.25 -2.50
C ARG A 59 5.83 -16.66 -1.16
N LEU A 60 4.73 -15.92 -1.12
CA LEU A 60 4.14 -15.47 0.14
C LEU A 60 3.78 -16.66 1.01
N HIS A 61 3.09 -17.65 0.45
CA HIS A 61 2.68 -18.85 1.18
C HIS A 61 3.88 -19.67 1.68
N ALA A 62 4.89 -19.88 0.82
CA ALA A 62 6.13 -20.54 1.22
C ALA A 62 6.90 -19.78 2.33
N GLY A 63 6.76 -18.46 2.37
CA GLY A 63 7.33 -17.59 3.41
C GLY A 63 6.45 -17.45 4.66
N GLY A 64 5.35 -18.19 4.78
CA GLY A 64 4.45 -18.15 5.93
C GLY A 64 3.50 -16.95 5.98
N LEU A 65 3.32 -16.23 4.87
CA LEU A 65 2.32 -15.18 4.74
C LEU A 65 1.05 -15.70 4.06
N THR A 66 -0.08 -15.11 4.45
CA THR A 66 -1.41 -15.45 3.92
C THR A 66 -1.95 -14.30 3.10
N ALA A 67 -2.43 -14.58 1.89
CA ALA A 67 -3.25 -13.64 1.14
C ALA A 67 -4.68 -13.65 1.70
N THR A 68 -5.19 -12.48 2.07
CA THR A 68 -6.52 -12.33 2.70
C THR A 68 -7.58 -11.84 1.71
N ALA A 69 -7.17 -11.20 0.61
CA ALA A 69 -8.05 -10.78 -0.48
C ALA A 69 -7.24 -10.56 -1.76
N LEU A 70 -7.92 -10.67 -2.90
CA LEU A 70 -7.39 -10.34 -4.21
C LEU A 70 -8.47 -9.66 -5.04
N HIS A 71 -8.23 -8.42 -5.48
CA HIS A 71 -9.19 -7.64 -6.27
C HIS A 71 -8.50 -6.59 -7.13
N ASN A 72 -9.26 -5.87 -7.95
CA ASN A 72 -8.79 -4.70 -8.70
C ASN A 72 -9.40 -3.41 -8.14
N HIS A 73 -8.65 -2.31 -8.12
CA HIS A 73 -9.17 -0.98 -7.74
C HIS A 73 -9.77 -0.20 -8.92
N ARG A 74 -9.54 -0.66 -10.15
CA ARG A 74 -9.88 0.06 -11.39
C ARG A 74 -10.42 -0.89 -12.43
N LEU A 75 -11.38 -0.40 -13.21
CA LEU A 75 -11.79 -1.03 -14.46
C LEU A 75 -10.95 -0.46 -15.60
N ARG A 76 -10.73 -1.26 -16.67
CA ARG A 76 -10.04 -0.85 -17.91
C ARG A 76 -8.59 -0.36 -17.73
N GLY A 77 -7.94 -0.81 -16.65
CA GLY A 77 -6.52 -0.56 -16.43
C GLY A 77 -5.64 -1.38 -17.38
N THR A 78 -4.65 -0.75 -17.99
CA THR A 78 -3.63 -1.40 -18.84
C THR A 78 -2.21 -1.04 -18.36
N PRO A 79 -1.38 -2.01 -17.95
CA PRO A 79 -1.75 -3.41 -17.70
C PRO A 79 -2.80 -3.52 -16.58
N ALA A 80 -3.58 -4.59 -16.59
CA ALA A 80 -4.54 -4.86 -15.52
C ALA A 80 -3.81 -5.08 -14.20
N THR A 81 -4.14 -4.26 -13.21
CA THR A 81 -3.56 -4.33 -11.86
C THR A 81 -4.49 -5.03 -10.89
N MET A 82 -3.88 -5.85 -10.03
CA MET A 82 -4.49 -6.61 -8.96
C MET A 82 -3.84 -6.20 -7.63
N TYR A 83 -4.62 -6.19 -6.57
CA TYR A 83 -4.25 -5.78 -5.23
C TYR A 83 -4.43 -6.99 -4.33
N MET A 84 -3.30 -7.53 -3.88
CA MET A 84 -3.26 -8.70 -3.02
C MET A 84 -3.06 -8.25 -1.59
N HIS A 85 -4.08 -8.41 -0.75
CA HIS A 85 -3.98 -8.14 0.68
C HIS A 85 -3.23 -9.27 1.35
N VAL A 86 -2.26 -8.94 2.20
CA VAL A 86 -1.38 -9.91 2.86
C VAL A 86 -1.44 -9.73 4.38
N HIS A 87 -1.31 -10.83 5.09
CA HIS A 87 -1.22 -10.88 6.55
C HIS A 87 -0.18 -11.92 6.98
N GLY A 88 0.59 -11.61 8.02
CA GLY A 88 1.47 -12.55 8.68
C GLY A 88 1.75 -12.14 10.12
N HIS A 89 2.25 -13.08 10.92
CA HIS A 89 2.72 -12.82 12.28
C HIS A 89 3.97 -13.66 12.59
N GLY A 90 4.87 -13.14 13.42
CA GLY A 90 6.12 -13.82 13.78
C GLY A 90 7.26 -12.84 14.00
N ASP A 91 8.48 -13.28 13.69
CA ASP A 91 9.68 -12.45 13.72
C ASP A 91 9.64 -11.38 12.61
N ALA A 92 9.96 -10.13 12.96
CA ALA A 92 9.89 -9.00 12.04
C ALA A 92 10.81 -9.16 10.83
N VAL A 93 12.03 -9.68 11.05
CA VAL A 93 13.05 -9.83 10.01
C VAL A 93 12.66 -10.96 9.06
N ALA A 94 12.18 -12.08 9.58
CA ALA A 94 11.67 -13.20 8.79
C ALA A 94 10.50 -12.74 7.89
N LEU A 95 9.53 -12.00 8.45
CA LEU A 95 8.41 -11.45 7.70
C LEU A 95 8.87 -10.49 6.58
N ALA A 96 9.82 -9.60 6.87
CA ALA A 96 10.37 -8.67 5.88
C ALA A 96 11.12 -9.40 4.75
N ARG A 97 11.91 -10.44 5.09
CA ARG A 97 12.61 -11.28 4.09
C ARG A 97 11.64 -12.04 3.21
N ALA A 98 10.58 -12.60 3.78
CA ALA A 98 9.57 -13.31 3.02
C ALA A 98 8.81 -12.38 2.06
N LEU A 99 8.44 -11.17 2.49
CA LEU A 99 7.86 -10.15 1.60
C LEU A 99 8.80 -9.74 0.47
N ARG A 100 10.09 -9.52 0.76
CA ARG A 100 11.09 -9.21 -0.27
C ARG A 100 11.22 -10.34 -1.29
N THR A 101 11.35 -11.58 -0.82
CA THR A 101 11.46 -12.78 -1.66
C THR A 101 10.25 -12.98 -2.55
N ALA A 102 9.05 -12.66 -2.03
CA ALA A 102 7.82 -12.69 -2.81
C ALA A 102 7.81 -11.62 -3.90
N LEU A 103 8.22 -10.39 -3.58
CA LEU A 103 8.29 -9.29 -4.55
C LEU A 103 9.32 -9.53 -5.67
N GLU A 104 10.37 -10.32 -5.43
CA GLU A 104 11.31 -10.75 -6.47
C GLU A 104 10.66 -11.63 -7.56
N ALA A 105 9.49 -12.24 -7.30
CA ALA A 105 8.70 -12.91 -8.34
C ALA A 105 7.85 -11.95 -9.19
N SER A 106 8.06 -10.64 -9.02
CA SER A 106 7.39 -9.60 -9.78
C SER A 106 8.42 -8.68 -10.41
N ALA A 107 8.01 -7.94 -11.43
CA ALA A 107 8.80 -6.87 -12.02
C ALA A 107 8.82 -5.59 -11.17
N THR A 108 8.33 -5.61 -9.92
CA THR A 108 8.34 -4.41 -9.07
C THR A 108 9.77 -4.10 -8.61
N PRO A 109 10.33 -2.92 -8.91
CA PRO A 109 11.66 -2.57 -8.44
C PRO A 109 11.67 -2.45 -6.91
N VAL A 110 12.46 -3.28 -6.23
CA VAL A 110 12.75 -3.12 -4.80
C VAL A 110 13.97 -2.21 -4.69
N GLY A 111 13.72 -0.92 -4.50
CA GLY A 111 14.77 0.11 -4.51
C GLY A 111 14.32 1.41 -3.84
N PRO A 112 15.18 2.44 -3.82
CA PRO A 112 14.82 3.74 -3.29
C PRO A 112 13.60 4.32 -4.03
N SER A 113 12.77 5.08 -3.31
CA SER A 113 11.62 5.77 -3.88
C SER A 113 12.04 6.62 -5.08
N VAL A 114 11.24 6.60 -6.14
CA VAL A 114 11.38 7.52 -7.28
C VAL A 114 11.18 8.96 -6.77
N PRO A 115 11.85 9.97 -7.35
CA PRO A 115 11.64 11.37 -6.98
C PRO A 115 10.17 11.76 -7.09
N ALA A 116 9.69 12.54 -6.11
CA ALA A 116 8.32 13.02 -6.09
C ALA A 116 8.03 13.92 -7.30
N ALA A 117 6.88 13.72 -7.93
CA ALA A 117 6.38 14.59 -8.97
C ALA A 117 6.12 16.01 -8.45
N ALA A 118 6.26 16.99 -9.35
CA ALA A 118 5.96 18.38 -9.07
C ALA A 118 4.53 18.56 -8.57
N ALA A 119 4.33 19.60 -7.75
CA ALA A 119 3.02 19.96 -7.23
C ALA A 119 2.02 20.23 -8.37
N PRO A 120 0.72 19.94 -8.17
CA PRO A 120 -0.28 20.21 -9.18
C PRO A 120 -0.42 21.73 -9.37
N ASP A 121 -0.62 22.15 -10.62
CA ASP A 121 -0.89 23.55 -10.99
C ASP A 121 -2.37 23.88 -10.75
N VAL A 122 -2.79 23.78 -9.48
CA VAL A 122 -4.15 24.07 -9.04
C VAL A 122 -4.11 24.72 -7.66
N ASN A 123 -4.90 25.77 -7.46
CA ASN A 123 -5.06 26.38 -6.14
C ASN A 123 -5.86 25.43 -5.23
N THR A 124 -5.21 24.86 -4.21
CA THR A 124 -5.83 23.89 -3.29
C THR A 124 -6.48 24.52 -2.06
N ALA A 125 -6.30 25.82 -1.81
CA ALA A 125 -6.86 26.50 -0.63
C ALA A 125 -8.41 26.43 -0.54
N PRO A 126 -9.18 26.46 -1.64
CA PRO A 126 -10.61 26.20 -1.59
C PRO A 126 -10.94 24.78 -1.10
N LEU A 127 -10.13 23.78 -1.44
CA LEU A 127 -10.34 22.40 -1.01
C LEU A 127 -10.18 22.26 0.50
N ASP A 128 -9.14 22.88 1.08
CA ASP A 128 -8.91 22.85 2.52
C ASP A 128 -10.11 23.43 3.30
N ARG A 129 -10.72 24.52 2.80
CA ARG A 129 -11.92 25.12 3.39
C ARG A 129 -13.15 24.23 3.29
N ILE A 130 -13.38 23.60 2.13
CA ILE A 130 -14.55 22.73 1.91
C ILE A 130 -14.44 21.45 2.73
N ILE A 131 -13.25 20.84 2.74
CA ILE A 131 -12.98 19.58 3.45
C ILE A 131 -12.84 19.81 4.97
N GLY A 132 -12.48 21.03 5.39
CA GLY A 132 -12.29 21.37 6.80
C GLY A 132 -10.99 20.80 7.38
N THR A 133 -10.04 20.39 6.53
CA THR A 133 -8.72 19.87 6.92
C THR A 133 -7.71 20.30 5.88
N ALA A 134 -6.58 20.86 6.32
CA ALA A 134 -5.49 21.21 5.43
C ALA A 134 -4.88 19.94 4.82
N GLY A 135 -4.91 19.85 3.49
CA GLY A 135 -4.26 18.78 2.76
C GLY A 135 -2.76 18.99 2.59
N LYS A 136 -2.09 17.97 2.08
CA LYS A 136 -0.67 17.99 1.70
C LYS A 136 -0.52 17.51 0.28
N VAL A 137 0.38 18.15 -0.46
CA VAL A 137 0.79 17.65 -1.78
C VAL A 137 1.84 16.57 -1.57
N ASN A 138 1.53 15.35 -1.96
CA ASN A 138 2.46 14.23 -1.99
C ASN A 138 2.53 13.74 -3.43
N ASP A 139 3.72 13.66 -4.02
CA ASP A 139 3.97 13.12 -5.37
C ASP A 139 2.99 13.67 -6.43
N GLY A 140 2.83 15.00 -6.43
CA GLY A 140 1.97 15.74 -7.36
C GLY A 140 0.46 15.57 -7.17
N ALA A 141 0.00 14.95 -6.08
CA ALA A 141 -1.41 14.88 -5.72
C ALA A 141 -1.68 15.56 -4.37
N TRP A 142 -2.73 16.38 -4.31
CA TRP A 142 -3.25 16.89 -3.05
C TRP A 142 -4.00 15.79 -2.30
N GLN A 143 -3.69 15.60 -1.02
CA GLN A 143 -4.24 14.56 -0.16
C GLN A 143 -4.64 15.15 1.18
N ALA A 144 -5.85 14.85 1.66
CA ALA A 144 -6.28 15.16 3.02
C ALA A 144 -6.58 13.86 3.78
N VAL A 145 -6.24 13.84 5.07
CA VAL A 145 -6.54 12.72 5.98
C VAL A 145 -7.56 13.22 6.98
N LEU A 146 -8.79 12.72 6.87
CA LEU A 146 -9.86 13.05 7.81
C LEU A 146 -9.84 12.02 8.95
N PRO A 147 -9.52 12.41 10.19
CA PRO A 147 -9.61 11.50 11.32
C PRO A 147 -11.08 11.13 11.54
N ARG A 148 -11.33 9.86 11.85
CA ARG A 148 -12.66 9.42 12.29
C ARG A 148 -12.94 10.01 13.68
N PRO A 149 -14.04 10.74 13.89
CA PRO A 149 -14.37 11.31 15.21
C PRO A 149 -14.73 10.24 16.25
N GLU A 150 -15.23 9.09 15.79
CA GLU A 150 -15.60 7.95 16.63
C GLU A 150 -14.40 7.15 17.11
N ARG A 151 -14.55 6.53 18.28
CA ARG A 151 -13.64 5.47 18.72
C ARG A 151 -13.88 4.23 17.88
N ILE A 152 -12.82 3.73 17.25
CA ILE A 152 -12.88 2.44 16.58
C ILE A 152 -13.07 1.36 17.65
N MET A 153 -14.12 0.56 17.47
CA MET A 153 -14.48 -0.58 18.31
C MET A 153 -14.51 -1.83 17.42
N LYS A 154 -13.97 -2.95 17.89
CA LYS A 154 -14.09 -4.26 17.25
C LYS A 154 -14.82 -5.19 18.20
N GLN A 155 -16.00 -5.67 17.80
CA GLN A 155 -16.85 -6.55 18.62
C GLN A 155 -17.08 -5.99 20.04
N GLY A 156 -17.42 -4.70 20.14
CA GLY A 156 -17.68 -4.03 21.42
C GLY A 156 -16.43 -3.70 22.26
N CYS A 157 -15.24 -4.14 21.85
CA CYS A 157 -13.98 -3.85 22.53
C CYS A 157 -13.18 -2.78 21.79
N ARG A 158 -12.52 -1.88 22.52
CA ARG A 158 -11.54 -0.98 21.91
C ARG A 158 -10.34 -1.82 21.44
N PRO A 159 -9.99 -1.83 20.14
CA PRO A 159 -8.76 -2.45 19.69
C PRO A 159 -7.60 -1.78 20.44
N ARG A 160 -6.72 -2.58 21.05
CA ARG A 160 -5.50 -2.01 21.62
C ARG A 160 -4.74 -1.28 20.52
N PRO A 161 -4.21 -0.07 20.78
CA PRO A 161 -3.32 0.57 19.83
C PRO A 161 -2.14 -0.38 19.56
N THR A 162 -1.96 -0.71 18.29
CA THR A 162 -0.78 -1.41 17.76
C THR A 162 0.39 -0.45 17.64
#